data_AF-A0A3B8Y6G8-F1
#
_entry.id   AF-A0A3B8Y6G8-F1
#
_cell.length_a   1.000
_cell.length_b   1.000
_cell.length_c   1.000
_cell.angle_alpha   90.00
_cell.angle_beta   90.00
_cell.angle_gamma   90.00
#
_symmetry.space_group_name_H-M   'P 1'
#
loop_
_entity.id
_entity.type
_entity.pdbx_description
1 polymer ?
#
loop_
_entity_poly.entity_id
_entity_poly.type
_entity_poly.pdbx_seq_one_letter_code
_entity_poly.pdbx_strand_id
1 'polypeptide(L)'
;MESQAQEKTTPKDLSTEVPGMMTKQTPVSDQPWQEWVEPVVDVLSNASNYLGEWFSTYQQLLTTLGIIALGIVSVKIVVAILGAIDDIPLLAPTLQLVGLGYTAWFVWRYLWKASNRAELLAEFDAIKNQMFGDNG
;
A
#
# COMPACT_ATOMS: atom_id res chain seq x y z
N MET A 1 36.20 9.07 -77.17
CA MET A 1 34.99 9.93 -77.21
C MET A 1 34.00 9.19 -78.09
N GLU A 2 33.13 8.38 -77.49
CA GLU A 2 32.14 7.60 -78.24
C GLU A 2 30.79 7.80 -77.58
N SER A 3 29.97 8.62 -78.24
CA SER A 3 28.57 8.84 -77.97
C SER A 3 27.78 7.73 -78.66
N GLN A 4 26.94 7.00 -77.92
CA GLN A 4 25.90 6.16 -78.51
C GLN A 4 24.57 6.58 -77.88
N ALA A 5 23.68 7.05 -78.76
CA ALA A 5 22.37 7.59 -78.45
C ALA A 5 21.32 6.48 -78.32
N GLN A 6 20.37 6.71 -77.41
CA GLN A 6 18.94 6.40 -77.50
C GLN A 6 18.42 6.52 -78.96
N GLU A 7 17.46 5.76 -79.51
CA GLU A 7 16.22 5.18 -79.00
C GLU A 7 15.53 4.47 -80.19
N LYS A 8 14.80 3.37 -80.00
CA LYS A 8 13.67 3.04 -80.90
C LYS A 8 12.61 2.12 -80.26
N THR A 9 11.48 2.75 -79.93
CA THR A 9 10.06 2.30 -80.05
C THR A 9 9.46 1.20 -79.15
N THR A 10 8.66 1.64 -78.18
CA THR A 10 7.45 1.03 -77.56
C THR A 10 6.27 1.00 -78.60
N PRO A 11 5.07 0.36 -78.42
CA PRO A 11 4.45 -0.19 -77.20
C PRO A 11 3.60 -1.50 -77.33
N LYS A 12 3.49 -2.28 -76.24
CA LYS A 12 2.28 -3.02 -75.74
C LYS A 12 2.70 -4.11 -74.75
N ASP A 13 2.53 -3.86 -73.46
CA ASP A 13 1.49 -4.52 -72.66
C ASP A 13 1.43 -3.82 -71.29
N LEU A 14 0.22 -3.54 -70.84
CA LEU A 14 -0.11 -2.71 -69.70
C LEU A 14 -0.90 -3.60 -68.74
N SER A 15 -0.21 -4.26 -67.82
CA SER A 15 -0.66 -4.76 -66.52
C SER A 15 0.45 -5.69 -66.01
N THR A 16 1.06 -5.44 -64.87
CA THR A 16 0.40 -5.68 -63.59
C THR A 16 1.11 -4.79 -62.57
N GLU A 17 0.35 -3.92 -61.92
CA GLU A 17 0.73 -3.41 -60.60
C GLU A 17 1.22 -4.59 -59.75
N VAL A 18 2.29 -4.42 -58.99
CA VAL A 18 2.52 -5.27 -57.82
C VAL A 18 2.01 -4.45 -56.64
N PRO A 19 0.68 -4.44 -56.37
CA PRO A 19 0.15 -3.76 -55.21
C PRO A 19 0.32 -4.71 -54.02
N GLY A 20 0.98 -4.21 -52.99
CA GLY A 20 0.97 -4.87 -51.70
C GLY A 20 2.35 -5.18 -51.18
N MET A 21 2.88 -4.23 -50.42
CA MET A 21 3.61 -4.55 -49.20
C MET A 21 2.64 -5.28 -48.26
N MET A 22 2.29 -6.53 -48.56
CA MET A 22 1.71 -7.40 -47.57
C MET A 22 2.90 -8.10 -46.94
N THR A 23 3.33 -7.58 -45.80
CA THR A 23 3.92 -8.42 -44.75
C THR A 23 3.23 -9.76 -44.80
N LYS A 24 3.97 -10.79 -45.24
CA LYS A 24 3.53 -12.17 -45.17
C LYS A 24 3.12 -12.37 -43.71
N GLN A 25 1.81 -12.42 -43.47
CA GLN A 25 1.26 -12.78 -42.18
C GLN A 25 1.83 -14.15 -41.89
N THR A 26 2.81 -14.19 -41.00
CA THR A 26 3.19 -15.42 -40.32
C THR A 26 1.90 -15.94 -39.70
N PRO A 27 1.50 -17.21 -39.94
CA PRO A 27 0.40 -17.77 -39.19
C PRO A 27 0.78 -17.68 -37.71
N VAL A 28 0.05 -16.85 -36.96
CA VAL A 28 0.09 -16.83 -35.50
C VAL A 28 -0.73 -18.03 -35.05
N SER A 29 -0.18 -19.21 -35.28
CA SER A 29 -0.49 -20.49 -34.64
C SER A 29 0.73 -21.37 -34.96
N ASP A 30 1.48 -21.93 -34.02
CA ASP A 30 0.92 -22.75 -32.95
C ASP A 30 1.75 -22.93 -31.66
N GLN A 31 2.94 -22.34 -31.44
CA GLN A 31 3.78 -22.80 -30.30
C GLN A 31 4.62 -21.79 -29.47
N PRO A 32 5.01 -20.56 -29.92
CA PRO A 32 6.04 -19.79 -29.21
C PRO A 32 5.56 -19.13 -27.89
N TRP A 33 4.26 -18.90 -27.73
CA TRP A 33 3.71 -18.29 -26.52
C TRP A 33 3.33 -19.35 -25.46
N GLN A 34 3.17 -20.61 -25.86
CA GLN A 34 2.87 -21.71 -24.93
C GLN A 34 4.08 -22.02 -24.05
N GLU A 35 5.29 -21.97 -24.63
CA GLU A 35 6.56 -22.16 -23.89
C GLU A 35 6.76 -21.13 -22.76
N TRP A 36 6.28 -19.89 -22.93
CA TRP A 36 6.37 -18.85 -21.88
C TRP A 36 5.22 -18.89 -20.88
N VAL A 37 4.04 -19.36 -21.31
CA VAL A 37 2.85 -19.41 -20.44
C VAL A 37 2.85 -20.63 -19.54
N GLU A 38 3.35 -21.78 -19.97
CA GLU A 38 3.43 -22.98 -19.12
C GLU A 38 4.14 -22.76 -17.77
N PRO A 39 5.35 -22.16 -17.69
CA PRO A 39 6.00 -21.91 -16.40
C PRO A 39 5.26 -20.86 -15.56
N VAL A 40 4.60 -19.89 -16.18
CA VAL A 40 3.78 -18.89 -15.47
C VAL A 40 2.52 -19.51 -14.89
N VAL A 41 1.87 -20.41 -15.64
CA VAL A 41 0.68 -21.15 -15.21
C VAL A 41 1.03 -22.16 -14.13
N ASP A 42 2.20 -22.80 -14.18
CA ASP A 42 2.66 -23.71 -13.13
C ASP A 42 2.95 -22.96 -11.82
N VAL A 43 3.67 -21.83 -11.89
CA VAL A 43 3.90 -20.95 -10.73
C VAL A 43 2.60 -20.35 -10.21
N LEU A 44 1.61 -20.06 -11.07
CA LEU A 44 0.30 -19.54 -10.67
C LEU A 44 -0.60 -20.61 -10.06
N SER A 45 -0.62 -21.81 -10.62
CA SER A 45 -1.38 -22.96 -10.11
C SER A 45 -0.85 -23.38 -8.75
N ASN A 46 0.47 -23.29 -8.57
CA ASN A 46 1.14 -23.51 -7.30
C ASN A 46 1.31 -22.22 -6.48
N ALA A 47 0.79 -21.06 -6.93
CA ALA A 47 0.99 -19.79 -6.24
C ALA A 47 0.39 -19.82 -4.85
N SER A 48 -0.77 -20.46 -4.69
CA SER A 48 -1.37 -20.62 -3.36
C SER A 48 -0.44 -21.40 -2.41
N ASN A 49 0.29 -22.40 -2.92
CA ASN A 49 1.21 -23.21 -2.13
C ASN A 49 2.48 -22.40 -1.78
N TYR A 50 3.09 -21.72 -2.76
CA TYR A 50 4.27 -20.88 -2.53
C TYR A 50 3.98 -19.64 -1.67
N LEU A 51 2.85 -18.97 -1.90
CA LEU A 51 2.40 -17.81 -1.11
C LEU A 51 1.98 -18.25 0.29
N GLY A 52 1.35 -19.41 0.44
CA GLY A 52 0.97 -19.93 1.75
C GLY A 52 2.17 -20.33 2.60
N GLU A 53 3.15 -21.02 2.03
CA GLU A 53 4.36 -21.44 2.73
C GLU A 53 5.26 -20.25 3.08
N TRP A 54 5.42 -19.30 2.16
CA TRP A 54 6.11 -18.03 2.43
C TRP A 54 5.35 -17.21 3.47
N PHE A 55 4.05 -16.98 3.29
CA PHE A 55 3.27 -16.15 4.22
C PHE A 55 3.26 -16.75 5.63
N SER A 56 3.14 -18.08 5.78
CA SER A 56 3.21 -18.74 7.09
C SER A 56 4.61 -18.69 7.71
N THR A 57 5.67 -18.91 6.92
CA THR A 57 7.07 -18.81 7.38
C THR A 57 7.42 -17.39 7.83
N TYR A 58 6.94 -16.38 7.10
CA TYR A 58 7.21 -14.97 7.38
C TYR A 58 6.12 -14.31 8.22
N GLN A 59 5.08 -15.02 8.67
CA GLN A 59 3.93 -14.43 9.36
C GLN A 59 4.34 -13.65 10.60
N GLN A 60 5.31 -14.16 11.38
CA GLN A 60 5.81 -13.49 12.58
C GLN A 60 6.50 -12.16 12.23
N LEU A 61 7.36 -12.16 11.21
CA LEU A 61 8.05 -10.96 10.72
C LEU A 61 7.07 -9.96 10.10
N LEU A 62 6.12 -10.42 9.29
CA LEU A 62 5.07 -9.61 8.68
C LEU A 62 4.16 -8.98 9.74
N THR A 63 3.87 -9.71 10.82
CA THR A 63 3.09 -9.17 11.94
C THR A 63 3.87 -8.08 12.67
N THR A 64 5.14 -8.30 13.00
CA THR A 64 5.98 -7.29 13.64
C THR A 64 6.13 -6.05 12.76
N LEU A 65 6.45 -6.22 11.47
CA LEU A 65 6.51 -5.13 10.52
C LEU A 65 5.16 -4.44 10.33
N GLY A 66 4.07 -5.21 10.35
CA GLY A 66 2.70 -4.71 10.30
C GLY A 66 2.37 -3.83 11.50
N ILE A 67 2.73 -4.25 12.72
CA ILE A 67 2.56 -3.44 13.93
C ILE A 67 3.42 -2.18 13.87
N ILE A 68 4.67 -2.27 13.41
CA ILE A 68 5.56 -1.10 13.27
C ILE A 68 4.96 -0.13 12.25
N ALA A 69 4.56 -0.62 11.08
CA ALA A 69 3.93 0.19 10.03
C ALA A 69 2.63 0.83 10.52
N LEU A 70 1.78 0.05 11.20
CA LEU A 70 0.55 0.54 11.81
C LEU A 70 0.83 1.60 12.86
N GLY A 71 1.87 1.42 13.69
CA GLY A 71 2.32 2.40 14.67
C GLY A 71 2.76 3.70 14.00
N ILE A 72 3.54 3.63 12.92
CA ILE A 72 3.96 4.79 12.14
C ILE A 72 2.75 5.52 11.55
N VAL A 73 1.81 4.79 10.94
CA VAL A 73 0.58 5.36 10.37
C VAL A 73 -0.26 6.02 11.47
N SER A 74 -0.38 5.37 12.64
CA SER A 74 -1.10 5.92 13.79
C SER A 74 -0.48 7.24 14.26
N VAL A 75 0.85 7.31 14.37
CA VAL A 75 1.56 8.56 14.70
C VAL A 75 1.30 9.63 13.64
N LYS A 76 1.33 9.27 12.35
CA LYS A 76 1.02 10.22 11.26
C LYS A 76 -0.40 10.76 11.34
N ILE A 77 -1.38 9.91 11.67
CA ILE A 77 -2.76 10.33 11.87
C ILE A 77 -2.85 11.31 13.04
N VAL A 78 -2.21 11.02 14.19
CA VAL A 78 -2.20 11.94 15.33
C VAL A 78 -1.57 13.28 14.94
N VAL A 79 -0.43 13.28 14.24
CA VAL A 79 0.21 14.51 13.76
C VAL A 79 -0.69 15.27 12.79
N ALA A 80 -1.39 14.58 11.89
CA ALA A 80 -2.32 15.21 10.96
C ALA A 80 -3.52 15.83 11.66
N ILE A 81 -4.07 15.17 12.67
CA ILE A 81 -5.14 15.71 13.52
C ILE A 81 -4.65 16.96 14.25
N LEU A 82 -3.47 16.92 14.85
CA LEU A 82 -2.88 18.08 15.53
C LEU A 82 -2.67 19.25 14.56
N GLY A 83 -2.16 19.01 13.36
CA GLY A 83 -2.05 20.04 12.32
C GLY A 83 -3.41 20.62 11.92
N ALA A 84 -4.42 19.77 11.72
CA ALA A 84 -5.78 20.22 11.39
C ALA A 84 -6.45 21.02 12.52
N ILE A 85 -6.12 20.72 13.78
CA ILE A 85 -6.57 21.50 14.94
C ILE A 85 -5.94 22.90 14.92
N ASP A 86 -4.65 23.01 14.59
CA ASP A 86 -3.95 24.30 14.49
C ASP A 86 -4.49 25.16 13.34
N ASP A 87 -4.96 24.55 12.25
CA ASP A 87 -5.57 25.26 11.12
C ASP A 87 -6.96 25.83 11.45
N ILE A 88 -7.61 25.39 12.54
CA ILE A 88 -8.93 25.88 12.96
C ILE A 88 -8.75 26.83 14.16
N PRO A 89 -8.93 28.17 13.97
CA PRO A 89 -8.52 29.20 14.92
C PRO A 89 -9.25 29.23 16.28
N LEU A 90 -10.08 28.24 16.60
CA LEU A 90 -10.81 28.11 17.88
C LEU A 90 -10.68 26.72 18.54
N LEU A 91 -10.25 25.68 17.81
CA LEU A 91 -10.16 24.33 18.39
C LEU A 91 -8.98 24.18 19.34
N ALA A 92 -7.80 24.64 18.94
CA ALA A 92 -6.61 24.61 19.80
C ALA A 92 -6.85 25.29 21.18
N PRO A 93 -7.31 26.56 21.25
CA PRO A 93 -7.54 27.22 22.54
C PRO A 93 -8.70 26.61 23.34
N THR A 94 -9.74 26.07 22.69
CA THR A 94 -10.85 25.42 23.42
C THR A 94 -10.43 24.06 23.99
N LEU A 95 -9.69 23.24 23.25
CA LEU A 95 -9.12 21.99 23.77
C LEU A 95 -8.13 22.25 24.91
N GLN A 96 -7.32 23.30 24.82
CA GLN A 96 -6.43 23.71 25.90
C GLN A 96 -7.22 24.13 27.16
N LEU A 97 -8.29 24.92 27.00
CA LEU A 97 -9.14 25.33 28.11
C LEU A 97 -9.86 24.13 28.74
N VAL A 98 -10.41 23.23 27.93
CA VAL A 98 -11.07 22.00 28.38
C VAL A 98 -10.07 21.09 29.10
N GLY A 99 -8.88 20.90 28.52
CA GLY A 99 -7.80 20.12 29.09
C GLY A 99 -7.36 20.67 30.45
N LEU A 100 -7.03 21.96 30.52
CA LEU A 100 -6.66 22.62 31.77
C LEU A 100 -7.78 22.59 32.81
N GLY A 101 -9.03 22.83 32.41
CA GLY A 101 -10.19 22.75 33.29
C GLY A 101 -10.36 21.35 33.87
N TYR A 102 -10.27 20.32 33.03
CA TYR A 102 -10.38 18.94 33.47
C TYR A 102 -9.20 18.50 34.33
N THR A 103 -7.97 18.89 33.97
CA THR A 103 -6.78 18.63 34.80
C THR A 103 -6.89 19.32 36.16
N ALA A 104 -7.31 20.58 36.22
CA ALA A 104 -7.50 21.30 37.48
C ALA A 104 -8.59 20.66 38.34
N TRP A 105 -9.73 20.31 37.75
CA TRP A 105 -10.81 19.60 38.43
C TRP A 105 -10.36 18.22 38.93
N PHE A 106 -9.62 17.48 38.12
CA PHE A 106 -9.09 16.17 38.47
C PHE A 106 -8.12 16.27 39.66
N VAL A 107 -7.15 17.17 39.58
CA VAL A 107 -6.19 17.40 40.68
C VAL A 107 -6.92 17.76 41.97
N TRP A 108 -7.90 18.67 41.90
CA TRP A 108 -8.69 19.05 43.06
C TRP A 108 -9.51 17.88 43.63
N ARG A 109 -10.24 17.17 42.77
CA ARG A 109 -11.18 16.11 43.15
C ARG A 109 -10.48 14.86 43.67
N TYR A 110 -9.29 14.56 43.16
CA TYR A 110 -8.67 13.26 43.32
C TYR A 110 -7.30 13.32 43.96
N LEU A 111 -6.48 14.32 43.60
CA LEU A 111 -5.16 14.50 44.18
C LEU A 111 -5.14 15.43 45.40
N TRP A 112 -6.18 16.19 45.74
CA TRP A 112 -6.08 17.06 46.92
C TRP A 112 -6.20 16.30 48.24
N LYS A 113 -7.18 15.39 48.32
CA LYS A 113 -7.54 14.69 49.56
C LYS A 113 -6.89 13.30 49.61
N ALA A 114 -6.23 12.96 50.72
CA ALA A 114 -5.54 11.68 50.87
C ALA A 114 -6.46 10.46 50.66
N SER A 115 -7.72 10.53 51.13
CA SER A 115 -8.72 9.49 50.90
C SER A 115 -9.00 9.26 49.40
N ASN A 116 -9.07 10.34 48.63
CA ASN A 116 -9.42 10.29 47.21
C ASN A 116 -8.24 9.77 46.36
N ARG A 117 -7.00 10.01 46.81
CA ARG A 117 -5.80 9.41 46.21
C ARG A 117 -5.79 7.88 46.43
N ALA A 118 -6.13 7.43 47.63
CA ALA A 118 -6.14 6.01 47.97
C ALA A 118 -7.22 5.23 47.19
N GLU A 119 -8.41 5.82 47.04
CA GLU A 119 -9.50 5.29 46.20
C GLU A 119 -9.06 5.14 44.74
N LEU A 120 -8.40 6.16 44.18
CA LEU A 120 -7.91 6.13 42.80
C LEU A 120 -6.84 5.08 42.54
N LEU A 121 -5.90 4.91 43.47
CA LEU A 121 -4.87 3.88 43.35
C LEU A 121 -5.49 2.48 43.41
N ALA A 122 -6.47 2.28 44.29
CA ALA A 122 -7.19 1.01 44.38
C ALA A 122 -7.99 0.69 43.10
N GLU A 123 -8.68 1.68 42.52
CA GLU A 123 -9.37 1.53 41.23
C GLU A 123 -8.40 1.27 40.08
N PHE A 124 -7.26 1.98 40.06
CA PHE A 124 -6.23 1.79 39.05
C PHE A 124 -5.62 0.38 39.12
N ASP A 125 -5.32 -0.11 40.31
CA ASP A 125 -4.83 -1.48 40.51
C ASP A 125 -5.87 -2.53 40.11
N ALA A 126 -7.15 -2.28 40.37
CA ALA A 126 -8.23 -3.17 39.93
C ALA A 126 -8.30 -3.27 38.38
N ILE A 127 -8.20 -2.13 37.68
CA ILE A 127 -8.19 -2.10 36.21
C ILE A 127 -6.92 -2.76 35.66
N LYS A 128 -5.75 -2.48 36.27
CA LYS A 128 -4.48 -3.12 35.90
C LYS A 128 -4.59 -4.65 35.99
N ASN A 129 -5.13 -5.15 37.10
CA ASN A 129 -5.27 -6.58 37.34
C ASN A 129 -6.29 -7.21 36.39
N GLN A 130 -7.33 -6.48 35.99
CA GLN A 130 -8.32 -6.95 35.02
C GLN A 130 -7.73 -7.07 33.59
N MET A 131 -6.84 -6.15 33.19
CA MET A 131 -6.27 -6.14 31.84
C MET A 131 -5.07 -7.09 31.70
N PHE A 132 -4.23 -7.20 32.73
CA PHE A 132 -2.98 -7.95 32.66
C PHE A 132 -3.02 -9.31 33.37
N GLY A 133 -4.11 -9.61 34.08
CA GLY A 133 -4.18 -10.77 34.97
C GLY A 133 -3.30 -10.58 36.20
N ASP A 134 -3.70 -11.20 37.30
CA ASP A 134 -2.94 -11.20 38.55
C ASP A 134 -1.68 -12.06 38.37
N ASN A 135 -0.58 -11.45 37.93
CA ASN A 135 0.72 -12.10 37.94
C ASN A 135 1.34 -11.90 39.32
N GLY A 136 0.81 -12.65 40.29
CA GLY A 136 1.46 -12.95 41.58
C GLY A 136 2.43 -14.11 41.45
#